data_AF-A0A973T3W4-F1
#
_entry.id   AF-A0A973T3W4-F1
#
_cell.length_a   1.000
_cell.length_b   1.000
_cell.length_c   1.000
_cell.angle_alpha   90.00
_cell.angle_beta   90.00
_cell.angle_gamma   90.00
#
_symmetry.space_group_name_H-M   'P 1'
#
loop_
_entity.id
_entity.type
_entity.pdbx_description
1 polymer ?
#
loop_
_entity_poly.entity_id
_entity_poly.type
_entity_poly.pdbx_seq_one_letter_code
_entity_poly.pdbx_strand_id
1 'polypeptide(L)' 'TYTDPKHIIAYTDGEVRRQFNVCFTARITGGQLKISEESTELRFVPPEEIDQLPMHHTQRLRLQHFLEQREKPYLG' A
#
# COMPACT_ATOMS: atom_id res chain seq x y z
N THR A 1 10.05 4.88 3.66
CA THR A 1 9.97 3.42 3.53
C THR A 1 9.07 2.86 4.59
N TYR A 2 8.13 2.00 4.21
CA TYR A 2 7.34 1.24 5.17
C TYR A 2 8.04 -0.11 5.36
N THR A 3 8.79 -0.24 6.45
CA THR A 3 9.39 -1.50 6.89
C THR A 3 8.89 -1.79 8.30
N ASP A 4 8.44 -3.01 8.54
CA ASP A 4 8.17 -3.51 9.89
C ASP A 4 9.19 -4.62 10.14
N PRO A 5 10.14 -4.45 11.08
CA PRO A 5 11.13 -5.47 11.41
C PRO A 5 10.52 -6.81 11.84
N LYS A 6 9.26 -6.82 12.27
CA LYS A 6 8.54 -8.02 12.71
C LYS A 6 7.73 -8.67 11.57
N HIS A 7 7.60 -8.02 10.41
CA HIS A 7 6.92 -8.58 9.26
C HIS A 7 7.89 -9.46 8.47
N ILE A 8 8.02 -10.71 8.93
CA ILE A 8 8.87 -11.74 8.35
C ILE A 8 7.96 -12.82 7.74
N ILE A 9 8.17 -13.11 6.46
CA ILE A 9 7.52 -14.25 5.81
C ILE A 9 8.55 -15.37 5.76
N ALA A 10 8.31 -16.42 6.56
CA ALA A 10 9.13 -17.63 6.55
C ALA A 10 8.41 -18.69 5.71
N TYR A 11 9.07 -19.13 4.64
CA TYR A 11 8.60 -20.21 3.78
C TYR A 11 9.12 -21.55 4.30
N THR A 12 8.43 -22.63 3.95
CA THR A 12 8.74 -24.00 4.42
C THR A 12 10.08 -24.54 3.91
N ASP A 13 10.66 -23.90 2.90
CA ASP A 13 11.98 -24.20 2.33
C ASP A 13 13.14 -23.49 3.06
N GLY A 14 12.84 -22.73 4.10
CA GLY A 14 13.83 -21.97 4.87
C GLY A 14 14.10 -20.57 4.32
N GLU A 15 13.42 -20.15 3.24
CA GLU A 15 13.51 -18.76 2.77
C GLU A 15 12.83 -17.81 3.76
N VAL A 16 13.55 -16.77 4.15
CA VAL A 16 13.05 -15.71 5.05
C VAL A 16 13.03 -14.40 4.28
N ARG A 17 11.84 -13.89 3.98
CA ARG A 17 11.68 -12.60 3.29
C ARG A 17 11.30 -11.50 4.26
N ARG A 18 11.97 -10.36 4.12
CA ARG A 18 11.58 -9.09 4.74
C ARG A 18 11.22 -8.10 3.65
N GLN A 19 9.96 -7.69 3.63
CA GLN A 19 9.48 -6.76 2.64
C GLN A 19 9.65 -5.31 3.12
N PHE A 20 9.95 -4.42 2.18
CA PHE A 20 9.81 -2.98 2.37
C PHE A 20 9.04 -2.40 1.19
N ASN A 21 8.34 -1.30 1.43
CA ASN A 21 7.63 -0.59 0.38
C ASN A 21 8.11 0.86 0.27
N VAL A 22 8.25 1.32 -0.97
CA VAL A 22 8.42 2.72 -1.34
C VAL A 22 7.14 3.15 -2.03
N CYS A 23 6.48 4.18 -1.49
CA CYS A 23 5.20 4.68 -2.01
C CYS A 23 5.39 6.11 -2.51
N PHE A 24 4.80 6.40 -3.67
CA PHE A 24 4.85 7.71 -4.30
C PHE A 24 3.42 8.25 -4.44
N THR A 25 3.26 9.56 -4.27
CA THR A 25 2.03 10.23 -4.67
C THR A 25 2.09 10.50 -6.16
N ALA A 26 1.04 10.15 -6.88
CA ALA A 26 0.94 10.34 -8.32
C ALA A 26 -0.35 11.06 -8.69
N ARG A 27 -0.34 11.73 -9.85
CA ARG A 27 -1.52 12.32 -10.48
C ARG A 27 -1.75 11.64 -11.81
N ILE A 28 -2.99 11.24 -12.07
CA ILE A 28 -3.39 10.67 -13.35
C ILE A 28 -3.27 11.74 -14.44
N THR A 29 -2.58 11.43 -15.53
CA THR A 29 -2.41 12.33 -16.69
C THR A 29 -3.22 11.91 -17.91
N GLY A 30 -3.81 10.72 -17.91
CA GLY A 30 -4.65 10.17 -18.97
C GLY A 30 -4.83 8.65 -18.84
N GLY A 31 -5.54 8.04 -19.80
CA GLY A 31 -5.77 6.59 -19.86
C GLY A 31 -7.17 6.16 -19.40
N GLN A 32 -7.36 4.84 -19.32
CA GLN A 32 -8.60 4.20 -18.88
C GLN A 32 -8.27 3.14 -17.83
N LEU A 33 -9.16 2.98 -16.85
CA LEU A 33 -8.99 1.99 -15.79
C LEU A 33 -9.04 0.58 -16.39
N LYS A 34 -7.98 -0.22 -16.18
CA LYS A 34 -7.87 -1.58 -16.73
C LYS A 34 -7.25 -2.52 -15.71
N ILE A 35 -7.96 -3.62 -15.42
CA ILE A 35 -7.49 -4.69 -14.55
C ILE A 35 -6.49 -5.60 -15.30
N SER A 36 -5.48 -6.13 -14.59
CA SER A 36 -4.53 -7.12 -15.10
C SER A 36 -4.82 -8.51 -14.50
N GLU A 37 -4.15 -9.54 -15.02
CA GLU A 37 -4.26 -10.92 -14.49
C GLU A 37 -3.77 -11.05 -13.03
N GLU A 38 -2.98 -10.09 -12.54
CA GLU A 38 -2.48 -10.07 -11.16
C GLU A 38 -3.47 -9.42 -10.16
N SER A 39 -4.62 -8.91 -10.63
CA SER A 39 -5.59 -8.19 -9.80
C SER A 39 -7.01 -8.73 -9.98
N THR A 40 -7.79 -8.74 -8.90
CA THR A 40 -9.18 -9.25 -8.90
C THR A 40 -10.23 -8.14 -8.97
N GLU A 41 -9.90 -6.93 -8.50
CA GLU A 41 -10.77 -5.76 -8.55
C GLU A 41 -9.93 -4.50 -8.74
N LEU A 42 -10.47 -3.51 -9.44
CA LEU A 42 -9.84 -2.21 -9.61
C LEU A 42 -10.91 -1.11 -9.66
N ARG A 43 -10.84 -0.15 -8.74
CA ARG A 43 -11.76 0.99 -8.67
C ARG A 43 -11.14 2.21 -8.00
N PHE A 44 -11.70 3.38 -8.30
CA PHE A 44 -11.50 4.57 -7.49
C PHE A 44 -12.42 4.52 -6.28
N VAL A 45 -11.92 5.02 -5.16
CA VAL A 45 -12.61 5.02 -3.88
C VAL A 45 -12.48 6.42 -3.28
N PRO A 46 -13.58 7.04 -2.81
CA PRO A 46 -13.46 8.32 -2.13
C PRO A 46 -12.78 8.12 -0.76
N PRO A 47 -12.04 9.13 -0.24
CA PRO A 47 -11.27 8.99 1.00
C PRO A 47 -12.07 8.47 2.21
N GLU A 48 -13.32 8.89 2.34
CA GLU A 48 -14.24 8.51 3.43
C GLU A 48 -14.62 7.02 3.45
N GLU A 49 -14.46 6.30 2.34
CA GLU A 49 -14.75 4.86 2.25
C GLU A 49 -13.53 3.99 2.58
N ILE A 50 -12.32 4.56 2.65
CA ILE A 50 -11.06 3.82 2.87
C ILE A 50 -11.10 3.00 4.16
N ASP A 51 -11.75 3.51 5.21
CA ASP A 51 -11.85 2.83 6.50
C ASP A 51 -12.67 1.54 6.46
N GLN A 52 -13.57 1.41 5.49
CA GLN A 52 -14.44 0.26 5.33
C GLN A 52 -13.81 -0.86 4.48
N LEU A 53 -12.72 -0.56 3.78
CA LEU A 53 -12.05 -1.52 2.92
C LEU A 53 -11.31 -2.59 3.74
N PRO A 54 -11.39 -3.89 3.35
CA PRO A 54 -10.60 -4.94 3.95
C PRO A 54 -9.13 -4.75 3.56
N MET A 55 -8.31 -4.29 4.50
CA MET A 55 -6.88 -4.09 4.27
C MET A 55 -6.06 -4.34 5.53
N HIS A 56 -4.85 -4.84 5.32
CA HIS A 56 -3.87 -4.99 6.37
C HIS A 56 -3.47 -3.62 6.95
N HIS A 57 -3.18 -3.55 8.26
CA HIS A 57 -2.92 -2.28 8.95
C HIS A 57 -1.75 -1.47 8.33
N THR A 58 -0.73 -2.15 7.81
CA THR A 58 0.42 -1.51 7.14
C THR A 58 0.06 -0.85 5.81
N GLN A 59 -0.97 -1.33 5.10
CA GLN A 59 -1.49 -0.68 3.89
C GLN A 59 -2.31 0.55 4.29
N ARG A 60 -3.17 0.42 5.31
CA ARG A 60 -3.97 1.53 5.86
C ARG A 60 -3.10 2.68 6.30
N LEU A 61 -2.00 2.41 7.02
CA LEU A 61 -1.06 3.42 7.48
C LEU A 61 -0.50 4.28 6.33
N ARG A 62 -0.29 3.69 5.15
CA ARG A 62 0.25 4.42 3.98
C ARG A 62 -0.76 5.42 3.45
N LEU A 63 -2.03 5.01 3.36
CA LEU A 63 -3.13 5.86 2.93
C LEU A 63 -3.39 6.97 3.96
N GLN A 64 -3.36 6.64 5.25
CA GLN A 64 -3.46 7.62 6.34
C GLN A 64 -2.40 8.72 6.22
N HIS A 65 -1.12 8.36 6.08
CA HIS A 65 -0.04 9.35 5.93
C HIS A 65 -0.17 10.21 4.67
N PHE A 66 -0.74 9.65 3.60
CA PHE A 66 -1.06 10.43 2.40
C PHE A 66 -2.17 11.45 2.68
N LEU A 67 -3.24 11.04 3.36
CA LEU A 67 -4.35 11.92 3.73
C LEU A 67 -3.95 13.03 4.72
N GLU A 68 -2.95 12.79 5.57
CA GLU A 68 -2.37 13.78 6.48
C GLU A 68 -1.55 14.87 5.77
N GLN A 69 -1.29 14.75 4.45
CA GLN A 69 -0.54 15.73 3.65
C GLN A 69 0.82 16.13 4.26
N ARG A 70 1.54 15.14 4.79
CA ARG A 70 2.80 15.36 5.50
C ARG A 70 3.88 15.94 4.59
N GLU A 71 4.66 16.89 5.12
CA GLU A 71 5.78 17.50 4.39
C GLU A 71 6.99 16.57 4.23
N LYS A 72 7.13 15.59 5.13
CA LYS A 72 8.28 14.66 5.16
C LYS A 72 7.83 13.23 4.92
N PRO A 73 8.62 12.43 4.17
CA PRO A 73 8.29 11.03 3.94
C PRO A 73 8.34 10.23 5.24
N TYR A 74 7.47 9.24 5.37
CA TYR A 74 7.57 8.26 6.45
C TYR A 74 8.73 7.30 6.16
N LEU A 75 9.69 7.23 7.07
CA LEU A 75 10.81 6.28 7.09
C LEU A 75 10.62 5.45 8.38
N GLY A 76 9.99 4.28 8.23
CA GLY A 76 9.59 3.42 9.34
C GLY A 76 10.72 3.06 10.29
#